data_AF-A0A2E1VS54-F1
#
_entry.id   AF-A0A2E1VS54-F1
#
_cell.length_a   1.000
_cell.length_b   1.000
_cell.length_c   1.000
_cell.angle_alpha   90.00
_cell.angle_beta   90.00
_cell.angle_gamma   90.00
#
_symmetry.space_group_name_H-M   'P 1'
#
loop_
_entity.id
_entity.type
_entity.pdbx_description
1 polymer ?
#
loop_
_entity_poly.entity_id
_entity_poly.type
_entity_poly.pdbx_seq_one_letter_code
_entity_poly.pdbx_strand_id
1 'polypeptide(L)'
;MVFREGRGVCDSTRVFNELQTYGHRPGRKRVERLMRTEGLQASLPKRFRRTTVAAHELPIPDNQLDRRFAANQRDQAWPTDITYLRTHEGWLYLVVVMDLWSRRVID
;
A
#
# COMPACT_ATOMS: atom_id res chain seq x y z
N MET A 1 23.03 15.67 -0.84
CA MET A 1 22.21 16.90 -0.92
C MET A 1 20.97 16.63 -1.75
N VAL A 2 21.12 16.34 -3.05
CA VAL A 2 20.06 15.96 -4.02
C VAL A 2 18.99 14.99 -3.49
N PHE A 3 19.39 13.83 -2.92
CA PHE A 3 18.42 12.86 -2.41
C PHE A 3 17.56 13.38 -1.25
N ARG A 4 18.12 14.25 -0.39
CA ARG A 4 17.42 14.83 0.76
C ARG A 4 16.47 15.96 0.33
N GLU A 5 16.85 16.74 -0.69
CA GLU A 5 15.97 17.73 -1.32
C GLU A 5 14.76 17.06 -2.01
N GLY A 6 14.98 15.91 -2.64
CA GLY A 6 13.92 15.07 -3.24
C GLY A 6 13.01 14.33 -2.25
N ARG A 7 13.02 14.69 -0.95
CA ARG A 7 12.20 14.07 0.12
C ARG A 7 12.33 12.53 0.22
N GLY A 8 13.46 11.97 -0.21
CA GLY A 8 13.70 10.51 -0.16
C GLY A 8 12.97 9.69 -1.23
N VAL A 9 12.42 10.33 -2.27
CA VAL A 9 11.64 9.66 -3.34
C VAL A 9 12.50 9.34 -4.58
N CYS A 10 13.77 9.77 -4.60
CA CYS A 10 14.63 9.65 -5.78
C CYS A 10 15.41 8.33 -5.78
N ASP A 11 15.27 7.54 -6.84
CA ASP A 11 16.16 6.41 -7.10
C ASP A 11 17.58 6.86 -7.52
N SER A 12 18.50 5.90 -7.60
CA SER A 12 19.90 6.16 -7.97
C SER A 12 20.08 6.70 -9.39
N THR A 13 19.14 6.45 -10.30
CA THR A 13 19.16 6.97 -11.67
C THR A 13 18.76 8.44 -11.67
N ARG A 14 17.74 8.80 -10.90
CA ARG A 14 17.31 10.20 -10.73
C ARG A 14 18.40 11.05 -10.06
N VAL A 15 18.99 10.54 -8.98
CA VAL A 15 20.12 11.22 -8.30
C VAL A 15 21.31 11.38 -9.24
N PHE A 16 21.61 10.37 -10.07
CA PHE A 16 22.68 10.45 -11.06
C PHE A 16 22.43 11.52 -12.13
N ASN A 17 21.21 11.59 -12.69
CA ASN A 17 20.85 12.59 -13.70
C ASN A 17 20.91 14.01 -13.13
N GLU A 18 20.43 14.19 -11.90
CA GLU A 18 20.40 15.49 -11.24
C GLU A 18 21.82 15.97 -10.87
N LEU A 19 22.70 15.06 -10.42
CA LEU A 19 24.12 15.37 -10.24
C LEU A 19 24.80 15.80 -11.54
N GLN A 20 24.42 15.22 -12.68
CA GLN A 20 24.92 15.68 -14.00
C GLN A 20 24.43 17.08 -14.36
N THR A 21 23.17 17.41 -14.06
CA THR A 21 22.62 18.76 -14.25
C THR A 21 23.38 19.80 -13.42
N TYR A 22 23.81 19.44 -12.21
CA TYR A 22 24.67 20.28 -11.36
C TYR A 22 26.16 20.30 -11.78
N GLY A 23 26.51 19.70 -12.91
CA GLY A 23 27.88 19.70 -13.44
C GLY A 23 28.80 18.63 -12.84
N HIS A 24 28.31 17.78 -11.94
CA HIS A 24 29.07 16.65 -11.43
C HIS A 24 29.00 15.47 -12.40
N ARG A 25 30.13 14.80 -12.65
CA ARG A 25 30.20 13.62 -13.53
C ARG A 25 30.55 12.32 -12.77
N PRO A 26 29.72 11.88 -11.80
CA PRO A 26 29.98 10.61 -11.11
C PRO A 26 29.65 9.44 -12.03
N GLY A 27 30.34 8.30 -11.88
CA GLY A 27 29.87 7.06 -12.51
C GLY A 27 28.59 6.55 -11.84
N ARG A 28 27.65 5.95 -12.60
CA ARG A 28 26.37 5.43 -12.07
C ARG A 28 26.57 4.46 -10.88
N LYS A 29 27.56 3.56 -10.97
CA LYS A 29 27.95 2.66 -9.88
C LYS A 29 28.50 3.36 -8.64
N ARG A 30 29.13 4.52 -8.81
CA ARG A 30 29.58 5.35 -7.69
C ARG A 30 28.39 5.94 -6.95
N VAL A 31 27.37 6.42 -7.68
CA VAL A 31 26.13 6.94 -7.07
C VAL A 31 25.40 5.83 -6.32
N GLU A 32 25.20 4.65 -6.93
CA GLU A 32 24.57 3.49 -6.27
C GLU A 32 25.31 3.08 -4.99
N ARG A 33 26.65 3.00 -5.05
CA ARG A 33 27.47 2.63 -3.89
C ARG A 33 27.36 3.66 -2.77
N LEU A 34 27.45 4.96 -3.10
CA LEU A 34 27.35 6.03 -2.10
C LEU A 34 25.96 6.05 -1.47
N MET A 35 24.89 5.91 -2.25
CA MET A 35 23.53 5.81 -1.70
C MET A 35 23.38 4.60 -0.76
N ARG A 36 23.98 3.45 -1.11
CA ARG A 36 23.97 2.26 -0.24
C ARG A 36 24.76 2.47 1.06
N THR A 37 25.97 3.02 0.97
CA THR A 37 26.82 3.31 2.14
C THR A 37 26.14 4.28 3.09
N GLU A 38 25.42 5.26 2.55
CA GLU A 38 24.69 6.29 3.32
C GLU A 38 23.27 5.87 3.72
N GLY A 39 22.86 4.61 3.45
CA GLY A 39 21.53 4.10 3.78
C GLY A 39 20.37 4.77 3.04
N LEU A 40 20.63 5.45 1.92
CA LEU A 40 19.63 6.19 1.14
C LEU A 40 18.89 5.22 0.21
N GLN A 41 17.59 5.04 0.45
CA GLN A 41 16.72 4.19 -0.36
C GLN A 41 15.50 4.99 -0.84
N ALA A 42 15.18 4.87 -2.12
CA ALA A 42 13.98 5.49 -2.67
C ALA A 42 12.75 4.88 -2.00
N SER A 43 11.99 5.71 -1.28
CA SER A 43 10.68 5.35 -0.78
C SER A 43 9.65 5.83 -1.78
N LEU A 44 9.02 4.89 -2.48
CA LEU A 44 7.86 5.22 -3.29
C LEU A 44 6.71 5.58 -2.34
N PRO A 45 6.11 6.79 -2.44
CA PRO A 45 4.91 7.07 -1.67
C PRO A 45 3.86 6.03 -2.04
N LYS A 46 3.42 5.23 -1.06
CA LYS A 46 2.26 4.36 -1.25
C LYS A 46 1.12 5.25 -1.70
N ARG A 47 0.53 4.95 -2.86
CA ARG A 47 -0.63 5.67 -3.39
C ARG A 47 -1.80 5.45 -2.44
N PHE A 48 -1.92 6.31 -1.42
CA PHE A 48 -3.02 6.26 -0.48
C PHE A 48 -4.24 6.89 -1.16
N ARG A 49 -5.14 6.07 -1.66
CA ARG A 49 -6.44 6.51 -2.18
C ARG A 49 -7.46 6.34 -1.05
N ARG A 50 -7.88 7.45 -0.44
CA ARG A 50 -9.03 7.44 0.48
C ARG A 50 -10.28 7.14 -0.35
N THR A 51 -10.73 5.89 -0.33
CA THR A 51 -11.89 5.42 -1.11
C THR A 51 -13.22 5.90 -0.52
N THR A 52 -13.27 6.20 0.77
CA THR A 52 -14.51 6.58 1.46
C THR A 52 -14.27 7.86 2.27
N VAL A 53 -14.94 8.93 1.89
CA VAL A 53 -15.13 10.09 2.78
C VAL A 53 -16.38 9.78 3.58
N ALA A 54 -16.18 9.47 4.85
CA ALA A 54 -17.27 9.25 5.77
C ALA A 54 -18.09 10.56 5.92
N ALA A 55 -19.23 10.67 5.23
CA ALA A 55 -20.26 11.65 5.56
C ALA A 55 -21.17 11.03 6.62
N HIS A 56 -20.95 11.33 7.89
CA HIS A 56 -21.70 10.70 8.98
C HIS A 56 -22.27 11.78 9.90
N GLU A 57 -23.52 12.15 9.63
CA GLU A 57 -24.39 12.81 10.61
C GLU A 57 -25.00 11.79 11.59
N LEU A 58 -24.76 10.49 11.36
CA LEU A 58 -25.30 9.37 12.12
C LEU A 58 -24.22 8.69 12.98
N PRO A 59 -24.59 8.08 14.12
CA PRO A 59 -23.66 7.34 14.98
C PRO A 59 -22.98 6.21 14.21
N ILE A 60 -21.65 6.15 14.26
CA ILE A 60 -20.88 5.03 13.73
C ILE A 60 -20.87 3.94 14.80
N PRO A 61 -21.35 2.72 14.50
CA PRO A 61 -21.27 1.61 15.46
C PRO A 61 -19.81 1.22 15.73
N ASP A 62 -19.54 0.79 16.95
CA ASP A 62 -18.20 0.39 17.36
C ASP A 62 -17.69 -0.79 16.52
N ASN A 63 -16.44 -0.70 16.06
CA ASN A 63 -15.77 -1.81 15.38
C ASN A 63 -15.41 -2.90 16.38
N GLN A 64 -16.32 -3.84 16.61
CA GLN A 64 -16.13 -4.93 17.58
C GLN A 64 -14.92 -5.82 17.27
N LEU A 65 -14.63 -6.04 15.98
CA LEU A 65 -13.51 -6.87 15.54
C LEU A 65 -12.16 -6.18 15.81
N ASP A 66 -12.08 -4.86 15.62
CA ASP A 66 -10.90 -4.02 15.89
C ASP A 66 -9.59 -4.63 15.35
N ARG A 67 -9.62 -5.13 14.11
CA ARG A 67 -8.50 -5.78 13.42
C ARG A 67 -7.92 -7.01 14.13
N ARG A 68 -8.64 -7.60 15.08
CA ARG A 68 -8.30 -8.87 15.73
C ARG A 68 -8.73 -10.02 14.83
N PHE A 69 -7.84 -10.41 13.91
CA PHE A 69 -8.09 -11.48 12.93
C PHE A 69 -7.76 -12.89 13.46
N ALA A 70 -7.66 -13.05 14.78
CA ALA A 70 -7.50 -14.34 15.44
C ALA A 70 -8.83 -14.72 16.10
N ALA A 71 -9.38 -15.87 15.69
CA ALA A 71 -10.54 -16.49 16.32
C ALA A 71 -10.11 -17.81 16.97
N ASN A 72 -10.74 -18.17 18.08
CA ASN A 72 -10.41 -19.39 18.84
C ASN A 72 -11.33 -20.56 18.49
N GLN A 73 -12.52 -20.27 17.95
CA GLN A 73 -13.52 -21.26 17.56
C GLN A 73 -14.24 -20.80 16.28
N ARG A 74 -14.94 -21.75 15.63
CA ARG A 74 -15.83 -21.47 14.51
C ARG A 74 -16.91 -20.46 14.89
N ASP A 75 -17.38 -19.71 13.90
CA ASP A 75 -18.59 -18.88 13.99
C ASP A 75 -18.50 -17.71 15.00
N GLN A 76 -17.28 -17.30 15.33
CA GLN A 76 -17.04 -16.14 16.21
C GLN A 76 -16.96 -14.80 15.46
N ALA A 77 -16.47 -14.81 14.22
CA ALA A 77 -16.36 -13.62 13.40
C ALA A 77 -16.30 -14.00 11.92
N TRP A 78 -17.05 -13.27 11.10
CA TRP A 78 -17.15 -13.49 9.65
C TRP A 78 -16.76 -12.24 8.88
N PRO A 79 -15.47 -12.06 8.52
CA PRO A 79 -15.07 -11.01 7.59
C PRO A 79 -15.72 -11.23 6.22
N THR A 80 -16.05 -10.13 5.56
CA THR A 80 -16.54 -10.11 4.19
C THR A 80 -15.72 -9.18 3.32
N ASP A 81 -15.68 -9.47 2.03
CA ASP A 81 -15.12 -8.56 1.03
C ASP A 81 -16.03 -8.51 -0.19
N ILE A 82 -16.06 -7.35 -0.85
CA ILE A 82 -16.78 -7.14 -2.10
C ILE A 82 -15.77 -6.77 -3.16
N THR A 83 -15.73 -7.55 -4.24
CA THR A 83 -14.87 -7.30 -5.39
C THR A 83 -15.72 -7.18 -6.66
N TYR A 84 -15.32 -6.25 -7.52
CA TYR A 84 -15.97 -5.99 -8.81
C TYR A 84 -15.24 -6.73 -9.93
N LEU A 85 -15.93 -7.63 -10.61
CA LEU A 85 -15.38 -8.43 -11.71
C LEU A 85 -15.88 -7.85 -13.04
N ARG A 86 -14.95 -7.47 -13.91
CA ARG A 86 -15.29 -7.01 -15.26
C ARG A 86 -15.47 -8.22 -16.19
N THR A 87 -16.61 -8.29 -16.87
CA THR A 87 -16.91 -9.31 -17.88
C THR A 87 -17.24 -8.67 -19.23
N HIS A 88 -17.40 -9.47 -20.29
CA HIS A 88 -17.87 -8.96 -21.59
C HIS A 88 -19.30 -8.41 -21.54
N GLU A 89 -20.12 -8.90 -20.62
CA GLU A 89 -21.54 -8.54 -20.48
C GLU A 89 -21.76 -7.39 -19.48
N GLY A 90 -20.75 -7.02 -18.69
CA GLY A 90 -20.89 -5.92 -17.72
C GLY A 90 -19.95 -6.02 -16.53
N TRP A 91 -20.43 -5.53 -15.39
CA TRP A 91 -19.77 -5.67 -14.09
C TRP A 91 -20.55 -6.68 -13.26
N LEU A 92 -19.84 -7.66 -12.71
CA LEU A 92 -20.36 -8.55 -11.68
C LEU A 92 -19.82 -8.12 -10.31
N TYR A 93 -20.64 -8.31 -9.29
CA TYR A 93 -20.34 -7.94 -7.91
C TYR A 93 -20.23 -9.24 -7.12
N LEU A 94 -19.01 -9.61 -6.78
CA LEU A 94 -18.74 -10.81 -5.99
C LEU A 94 -18.65 -10.40 -4.52
N VAL A 95 -19.44 -11.06 -3.68
CA VAL A 95 -19.36 -10.98 -2.22
C VAL A 95 -18.85 -12.31 -1.70
N VAL A 96 -17.86 -12.27 -0.83
CA VAL A 96 -17.36 -13.46 -0.14
C VAL A 96 -17.52 -13.25 1.35
N VAL A 97 -18.11 -14.25 2.03
CA VAL A 97 -18.20 -14.34 3.49
C VAL A 97 -17.32 -15.50 3.94
N MET A 98 -16.42 -15.27 4.88
CA MET A 98 -15.47 -16.28 5.34
C MET A 98 -15.54 -16.45 6.86
N ASP A 99 -15.47 -17.69 7.34
CA ASP A 99 -15.25 -17.96 8.75
C ASP A 99 -13.79 -17.65 9.16
N LEU A 100 -13.60 -16.75 10.12
CA LEU A 100 -12.25 -16.28 10.50
C LEU A 100 -11.37 -17.39 11.09
N TRP A 101 -11.97 -18.38 11.76
CA TRP A 101 -11.26 -19.51 12.36
C TRP A 101 -10.84 -20.55 11.32
N SER A 102 -11.80 -21.09 10.55
CA SER A 102 -11.53 -22.17 9.58
C SER A 102 -10.96 -21.68 8.26
N ARG A 103 -11.06 -20.37 7.98
CA ARG A 103 -10.73 -19.75 6.67
C ARG A 103 -11.53 -20.33 5.50
N ARG A 104 -12.68 -20.95 5.79
CA ARG A 104 -13.59 -21.45 4.75
C ARG A 104 -14.57 -20.36 4.36
N VAL A 105 -14.90 -20.32 3.08
CA VAL A 105 -16.07 -19.57 2.59
C VAL A 105 -17.30 -20.28 3.15
N ILE A 106 -18.21 -19.49 3.70
CA ILE A 106 -19.50 -19.97 4.22
C ILE A 106 -20.51 -19.83 3.07
N ASP A 107 -21.30 -20.89 2.84
CA ASP A 107 -22.36 -20.96 1.84
C ASP A 107 -23.76 -20.71 2.42
#